data_AF-A0AAV2N0C0-F1
#
_entry.id   AF-A0AAV2N0C0-F1
#
_cell.length_a   1.000
_cell.length_b   1.000
_cell.length_c   1.000
_cell.angle_alpha   90.00
_cell.angle_beta   90.00
_cell.angle_gamma   90.00
#
_symmetry.space_group_name_H-M   'P 1'
#
loop_
_entity.id
_entity.type
_entity.pdbx_description
1 polymer ?
#
loop_
_entity_poly.entity_id
_entity_poly.type
_entity_poly.pdbx_seq_one_letter_code
_entity_poly.pdbx_strand_id
1 'polypeptide(L)'
;MRNMKKYNCNNGSECSTLTGVFNCSLGHCSNMSELMLCHVKADGVVIDSEKDNMKLNGFFSCQNSRCTKIKGTFNCDRYCPNITTSDINVYLMQDNSIISARCSRGMALNRANGSLPGTRLDEPVKIWDEQNGSIIASCFAVRMKDEQVISTEDCVNGTLLNEIKVPQSSINFTSFLKIYGRSLQYPADPTNAYVPAQKSLTIYNSSRLYINLERCVNTLRGECRQFLLTHGRDGDNKTAQSRYPCYYNKNDSFFVVARFDLKKTRMELLIATIVPAALFVISVITLIIISRSVKVGDDAKMRCRCCVDKQEVEGEDEGLMEATSTATQSQTNENEISSMAL
;
A
#
# COMPACT_ATOMS: atom_id res chain seq x y z
N MET A 1 -2.18 4.81 12.13
CA MET A 1 -2.09 5.39 13.49
C MET A 1 -3.50 5.75 13.96
N ARG A 2 -4.35 4.76 14.27
CA ARG A 2 -5.68 5.00 14.87
C ARG A 2 -5.52 4.88 16.38
N ASN A 3 -6.02 5.87 17.12
CA ASN A 3 -6.15 5.98 18.58
C ASN A 3 -4.85 6.04 19.42
N MET A 4 -3.98 7.02 19.19
CA MET A 4 -3.08 7.51 20.26
C MET A 4 -3.85 8.48 21.16
N LYS A 5 -3.66 8.41 22.48
CA LYS A 5 -4.25 9.38 23.40
C LYS A 5 -3.76 10.79 23.07
N LYS A 6 -4.71 11.70 22.85
CA LYS A 6 -4.45 13.12 22.54
C LYS A 6 -4.58 13.94 23.82
N TYR A 7 -3.69 14.91 23.96
CA TYR A 7 -3.59 15.84 25.06
C TYR A 7 -3.71 17.26 24.51
N ASN A 8 -4.50 18.12 25.15
CA ASN A 8 -4.60 19.53 24.80
C ASN A 8 -3.88 20.40 25.82
N CYS A 9 -2.62 20.73 25.56
CA CYS A 9 -1.80 21.57 26.46
C CYS A 9 -2.24 23.04 26.52
N ASN A 10 -3.17 23.45 25.65
CA ASN A 10 -3.81 24.76 25.74
C ASN A 10 -4.85 24.81 26.87
N ASN A 11 -5.30 23.66 27.37
CA ASN A 11 -6.14 23.55 28.55
C ASN A 11 -5.23 23.37 29.78
N GLY A 12 -5.09 24.43 30.58
CA GLY A 12 -3.96 24.76 31.48
C GLY A 12 -3.57 23.80 32.61
N SER A 13 -3.89 22.51 32.54
CA SER A 13 -3.40 21.48 33.45
C SER A 13 -3.19 20.10 32.82
N GLU A 14 -3.69 19.87 31.59
CA GLU A 14 -3.72 18.54 30.96
C GLU A 14 -2.31 18.00 30.65
N CYS A 15 -1.33 18.90 30.50
CA CYS A 15 0.05 18.57 30.15
C CYS A 15 1.06 18.69 31.30
N SER A 16 0.59 18.93 32.53
CA SER A 16 1.45 19.02 33.73
C SER A 16 2.23 17.73 34.04
N THR A 17 1.73 16.59 33.57
CA THR A 17 2.29 15.25 33.87
C THR A 17 2.76 14.49 32.62
N LEU A 18 3.00 15.20 31.51
CA LEU A 18 3.49 14.55 30.29
C LEU A 18 4.84 13.87 30.54
N THR A 19 4.86 12.55 30.38
CA THR A 19 6.06 11.72 30.49
C THR A 19 6.12 10.76 29.31
N GLY A 20 7.24 10.77 28.58
CA GLY A 20 7.44 9.98 27.35
C GLY A 20 7.68 10.84 26.12
N VAL A 21 7.54 10.24 24.95
CA VAL A 21 7.75 10.86 23.64
C VAL A 21 6.41 11.27 23.04
N PHE A 22 6.32 12.53 22.62
CA PHE A 22 5.10 13.13 22.10
C PHE A 22 5.32 13.71 20.71
N ASN A 23 4.30 13.57 19.85
CA ASN A 23 4.19 14.33 18.61
C ASN A 23 3.15 15.43 18.81
N CYS A 24 3.61 16.68 18.78
CA CYS A 24 2.82 17.86 19.09
C CYS A 24 2.63 18.78 17.87
N SER A 25 1.47 19.43 17.80
CA SER A 25 1.16 20.45 16.81
C SER A 25 0.43 21.61 17.50
N LEU A 26 1.13 22.72 17.75
CA LEU A 26 0.61 23.93 18.37
C LEU A 26 -0.12 23.66 19.71
N GLY A 27 0.52 22.90 20.60
CA GLY A 27 -0.03 22.57 21.91
C GLY A 27 -0.96 21.35 21.93
N HIS A 28 -1.31 20.77 20.79
CA HIS A 28 -2.00 19.47 20.73
C HIS A 28 -0.99 18.34 20.62
N CYS A 29 -0.84 17.54 21.67
CA CYS A 29 0.15 16.48 21.75
C CYS A 29 -0.48 15.09 21.67
N SER A 30 0.21 14.14 21.04
CA SER A 30 -0.17 12.73 20.98
C SER A 30 0.92 11.89 21.60
N ASN A 31 0.56 11.01 22.55
CA ASN A 31 1.52 10.18 23.25
C ASN A 31 1.97 9.02 22.38
N MET A 32 3.21 9.07 21.91
CA MET A 32 3.81 7.97 21.12
C MET A 32 4.32 6.87 22.03
N SER A 33 4.78 7.19 23.25
CA SER A 33 5.30 6.22 24.22
C SER A 33 4.27 5.21 24.73
N GLU A 34 2.97 5.48 24.53
CA GLU A 34 1.91 4.53 24.87
C GLU A 34 1.92 3.26 23.99
N LEU A 35 2.33 3.40 22.72
CA LEU A 35 2.27 2.32 21.72
C LEU A 35 3.65 2.00 21.10
N MET A 36 4.67 2.82 21.39
CA MET A 36 5.97 2.76 20.74
C MET A 36 7.10 3.05 21.73
N LEU A 37 8.15 2.23 21.72
CA LEU A 37 9.41 2.48 22.39
C LEU A 37 10.34 3.24 21.43
N CYS A 38 10.52 4.53 21.69
CA CYS A 38 11.34 5.41 20.85
C CYS A 38 12.78 5.51 21.35
N HIS A 39 13.76 5.24 20.48
CA HIS A 39 15.19 5.40 20.78
C HIS A 39 15.63 6.82 20.46
N VAL A 40 15.47 7.72 21.42
CA VAL A 40 15.65 9.16 21.21
C VAL A 40 16.85 9.71 21.98
N LYS A 41 17.62 10.58 21.32
CA LYS A 41 18.52 11.53 21.97
C LYS A 41 17.90 12.92 21.85
N ALA A 42 17.45 13.46 22.96
CA ALA A 42 16.78 14.75 23.00
C ALA A 42 17.80 15.86 23.24
N ASP A 43 18.36 16.41 22.16
CA ASP A 43 19.42 17.42 22.19
C ASP A 43 18.92 18.83 21.82
N GLY A 44 17.60 19.03 21.77
CA GLY A 44 16.98 20.29 21.39
C GLY A 44 16.68 21.23 22.54
N VAL A 45 15.90 22.28 22.24
CA VAL A 45 15.45 23.27 23.23
C VAL A 45 14.46 22.61 24.19
N VAL A 46 14.61 22.90 25.48
CA VAL A 46 13.66 22.49 26.52
C VAL A 46 12.53 23.51 26.59
N ILE A 47 11.30 23.04 26.50
CA ILE A 47 10.06 23.82 26.54
C ILE A 47 9.24 23.34 27.73
N ASP A 48 8.73 24.29 28.52
CA ASP A 48 7.78 23.99 29.57
C ASP A 48 6.38 23.87 28.95
N SER A 49 5.80 22.68 28.99
CA SER A 49 4.51 22.39 28.36
C SER A 49 3.32 23.10 29.01
N GLU A 50 3.47 23.67 30.20
CA GLU A 50 2.43 24.44 30.88
C GLU A 50 2.50 25.92 30.50
N LYS A 51 3.71 26.49 30.45
CA LYS A 51 3.93 27.92 30.22
C LYS A 51 4.06 28.28 28.74
N ASP A 52 4.68 27.40 27.96
CA ASP A 52 5.07 27.62 26.57
C ASP A 52 4.38 26.61 25.63
N ASN A 53 3.15 26.20 25.97
CA ASN A 53 2.32 25.23 25.25
C ASN A 53 2.23 25.48 23.72
N MET A 54 2.08 26.73 23.27
CA MET A 54 2.02 27.08 21.85
C MET A 54 3.34 26.81 21.10
N LYS A 55 4.49 26.75 21.80
CA LYS A 55 5.80 26.47 21.21
C LYS A 55 6.04 24.96 20.99
N LEU A 56 5.14 24.10 21.49
CA LEU A 56 5.18 22.66 21.25
C LEU A 56 4.73 22.34 19.81
N ASN A 57 5.70 22.33 18.90
CA ASN A 57 5.51 21.93 17.51
C ASN A 57 6.64 20.99 17.03
N GLY A 58 6.27 19.75 16.73
CA GLY A 58 7.16 18.64 16.38
C GLY A 58 7.26 17.56 17.47
N PHE A 59 8.38 16.84 17.49
CA PHE A 59 8.60 15.74 18.43
C PHE A 59 9.34 16.19 19.69
N PHE A 60 8.88 15.73 20.85
CA PHE A 60 9.43 16.08 22.16
C PHE A 60 9.58 14.86 23.05
N SER A 61 10.64 14.84 23.86
CA SER A 61 10.78 13.93 24.99
C SER A 61 10.46 14.70 26.27
N CYS A 62 9.38 14.33 26.95
CA CYS A 62 8.87 15.02 28.12
C CYS A 62 9.13 14.23 29.40
N GLN A 63 9.49 14.93 30.47
CA GLN A 63 9.56 14.42 31.84
C GLN A 63 8.90 15.44 32.77
N ASN A 64 7.73 15.11 33.31
CA ASN A 64 6.95 15.96 34.24
C ASN A 64 6.94 17.44 33.81
N SER A 65 6.22 17.71 32.72
CA SER A 65 6.03 19.02 32.06
C SER A 65 7.22 19.63 31.31
N ARG A 66 8.45 19.17 31.54
CA ARG A 66 9.64 19.62 30.79
C ARG A 66 9.85 18.79 29.53
N CYS A 67 9.64 19.41 28.38
CA CYS A 67 9.68 18.76 27.06
C CYS A 67 10.89 19.21 26.25
N THR A 68 11.85 18.32 26.01
CA THR A 68 13.03 18.59 25.19
C THR A 68 12.76 18.23 23.72
N LYS A 69 12.98 19.18 22.81
CA LYS A 69 12.75 18.97 21.37
C LYS A 69 13.70 17.92 20.81
N ILE A 70 13.18 17.01 19.99
CA ILE A 70 13.97 16.03 19.24
C ILE A 70 14.20 16.60 17.84
N LYS A 71 15.46 16.90 17.49
CA LYS A 71 15.83 17.49 16.20
C LYS A 71 16.25 16.44 15.16
N GLY A 72 16.85 15.34 15.61
CA GLY A 72 17.32 14.26 14.73
C GLY A 72 16.18 13.36 14.28
N THR A 73 16.42 12.62 13.18
CA THR A 73 15.60 11.46 12.86
C THR A 73 15.78 10.41 13.96
N PHE A 74 14.69 9.79 14.37
CA PHE A 74 14.67 8.76 15.39
C PHE A 74 13.74 7.63 14.96
N ASN A 75 14.05 6.43 15.42
CA ASN A 75 13.25 5.25 15.16
C ASN A 75 12.51 4.86 16.44
N CYS A 76 11.26 4.48 16.29
CA CYS A 76 10.49 3.90 17.38
C CYS A 76 10.08 2.48 17.03
N ASP A 77 10.45 1.56 17.90
CA ASP A 77 9.92 0.21 17.86
C ASP A 77 8.47 0.25 18.36
N ARG A 78 7.55 -0.43 17.68
CA ARG A 78 6.21 -0.63 18.25
C ARG A 78 6.34 -1.56 19.45
N TYR A 79 5.91 -1.07 20.61
CA TYR A 79 6.06 -1.75 21.89
C TYR A 79 4.67 -1.97 22.44
N CYS A 80 4.24 -3.24 22.54
CA CYS A 80 3.10 -3.61 23.34
C CYS A 80 3.63 -3.89 24.76
N PRO A 81 3.50 -2.95 25.71
CA PRO A 81 4.06 -3.10 27.06
C PRO A 81 3.41 -4.27 27.80
N ASN A 82 2.13 -4.49 27.54
CA ASN A 82 1.33 -5.48 28.24
C ASN A 82 0.29 -6.11 27.31
N ILE A 83 0.49 -7.37 26.99
CA ILE A 83 -0.52 -8.25 26.38
C ILE A 83 -1.22 -8.94 27.55
N THR A 84 -2.50 -8.68 27.73
CA THR A 84 -3.30 -9.34 28.76
C THR A 84 -3.32 -10.84 28.50
N THR A 85 -3.08 -11.63 29.54
CA THR A 85 -3.13 -13.10 29.48
C THR A 85 -4.18 -13.69 30.42
N SER A 86 -4.78 -12.86 31.29
CA SER A 86 -5.90 -13.28 32.12
C SER A 86 -7.14 -13.53 31.28
N ASP A 87 -7.74 -14.70 31.47
CA ASP A 87 -9.00 -15.12 30.81
C ASP A 87 -8.97 -15.08 29.27
N ILE A 88 -7.79 -15.31 28.69
CA ILE A 88 -7.57 -15.29 27.24
C ILE A 88 -7.02 -16.65 26.81
N ASN A 89 -7.58 -17.21 25.74
CA ASN A 89 -7.17 -18.50 25.18
C ASN A 89 -6.85 -18.46 23.68
N VAL A 90 -7.11 -17.35 22.99
CA VAL A 90 -6.77 -17.17 21.58
C VAL A 90 -5.84 -15.97 21.42
N TYR A 91 -4.71 -16.19 20.74
CA TYR A 91 -3.78 -15.14 20.35
C TYR A 91 -3.60 -15.15 18.83
N LEU A 92 -4.02 -14.08 18.17
CA LEU A 92 -3.89 -13.92 16.73
C LEU A 92 -2.88 -12.83 16.43
N MET A 93 -1.78 -13.20 15.78
CA MET A 93 -0.80 -12.24 15.31
C MET A 93 -1.24 -11.72 13.94
N GLN A 94 -1.35 -10.40 13.81
CA GLN A 94 -1.55 -9.71 12.54
C GLN A 94 -0.51 -8.60 12.42
N ASP A 95 0.39 -8.72 11.46
CA ASP A 95 1.53 -7.80 11.29
C ASP A 95 2.28 -7.60 12.63
N ASN A 96 2.22 -6.37 13.17
CA ASN A 96 2.87 -5.95 14.42
C ASN A 96 1.88 -5.86 15.59
N SER A 97 0.71 -6.46 15.46
CA SER A 97 -0.35 -6.45 16.46
C SER A 97 -0.69 -7.86 16.89
N ILE A 98 -1.05 -8.00 18.17
CA ILE A 98 -1.58 -9.24 18.73
C ILE A 98 -3.00 -8.94 19.15
N ILE A 99 -3.94 -9.66 18.57
CA ILE A 99 -5.32 -9.67 18.98
C ILE A 99 -5.46 -10.82 19.96
N SER A 100 -5.73 -10.50 21.22
CA SER A 100 -6.08 -11.48 22.25
C SER A 100 -7.59 -11.55 22.42
N ALA A 101 -8.13 -12.76 22.51
CA ALA A 101 -9.55 -12.97 22.71
C ALA A 101 -9.82 -14.23 23.53
N ARG A 102 -11.04 -14.29 24.08
CA ARG A 102 -11.61 -15.51 24.64
C ARG A 102 -12.61 -16.10 23.66
N CYS A 103 -12.37 -17.32 23.21
CA CYS A 103 -13.25 -18.03 22.28
C CYS A 103 -13.51 -19.46 22.75
N SER A 104 -14.66 -20.01 22.41
CA SER A 104 -15.01 -21.41 22.76
C SER A 104 -14.50 -22.43 21.75
N ARG A 105 -14.49 -22.06 20.46
CA ARG A 105 -14.09 -22.93 19.35
C ARG A 105 -13.56 -22.16 18.15
N GLY A 106 -12.68 -22.80 17.38
CA GLY A 106 -12.16 -22.33 16.10
C GLY A 106 -12.62 -23.24 14.97
N MET A 107 -13.13 -22.66 13.89
CA MET A 107 -13.65 -23.37 12.72
C MET A 107 -12.92 -22.94 11.46
N ALA A 108 -12.48 -23.90 10.65
CA ALA A 108 -11.90 -23.67 9.34
C ALA A 108 -12.98 -23.72 8.25
N LEU A 109 -12.96 -22.71 7.37
CA LEU A 109 -13.87 -22.59 6.22
C LEU A 109 -13.22 -23.03 4.90
N ASN A 110 -11.89 -23.10 4.89
CA ASN A 110 -11.10 -23.44 3.71
C ASN A 110 -10.08 -24.52 4.09
N ARG A 111 -9.71 -25.34 3.10
CA ARG A 111 -8.63 -26.30 3.18
C ARG A 111 -7.45 -25.84 2.32
N ALA A 112 -6.27 -25.77 2.91
CA ALA A 112 -5.01 -25.51 2.24
C ALA A 112 -4.61 -26.69 1.33
N ASN A 113 -3.91 -26.38 0.24
CA ASN A 113 -3.45 -27.37 -0.73
C ASN A 113 -1.96 -27.17 -1.04
N GLY A 114 -1.14 -27.07 0.01
CA GLY A 114 0.30 -26.78 -0.12
C GLY A 114 0.57 -25.50 -0.89
N SER A 115 1.33 -25.61 -1.99
CA SER A 115 1.68 -24.48 -2.87
C SER A 115 0.59 -24.11 -3.89
N LEU A 116 -0.55 -24.82 -3.89
CA LEU A 116 -1.68 -24.57 -4.78
C LEU A 116 -2.81 -23.82 -4.05
N PRO A 117 -3.70 -23.15 -4.81
CA PRO A 117 -4.88 -22.51 -4.23
C PRO A 117 -5.68 -23.48 -3.37
N GLY A 118 -6.07 -23.01 -2.19
CA GLY A 118 -6.93 -23.76 -1.29
C GLY A 118 -8.34 -23.96 -1.86
N THR A 119 -9.08 -24.87 -1.25
CA THR A 119 -10.48 -25.16 -1.61
C THR A 119 -11.40 -24.72 -0.49
N ARG A 120 -12.56 -24.16 -0.84
CA ARG A 120 -13.60 -23.84 0.12
C ARG A 120 -14.28 -25.14 0.55
N LEU A 121 -14.53 -25.30 1.84
CA LEU A 121 -15.24 -26.44 2.39
C LEU A 121 -16.76 -26.20 2.31
N ASP A 122 -17.52 -27.24 2.00
CA ASP A 122 -18.98 -27.20 2.06
C ASP A 122 -19.46 -27.08 3.52
N GLU A 123 -18.80 -27.81 4.43
CA GLU A 123 -19.07 -27.76 5.87
C GLU A 123 -17.83 -27.28 6.65
N PRO A 124 -17.98 -26.32 7.58
CA PRO A 124 -16.89 -25.87 8.43
C PRO A 124 -16.33 -26.98 9.33
N VAL A 125 -15.01 -27.11 9.40
CA VAL A 125 -14.33 -28.12 10.22
C VAL A 125 -13.79 -27.51 11.50
N LYS A 126 -14.04 -28.13 12.66
CA LYS A 126 -13.50 -27.68 13.94
C LYS A 126 -11.99 -27.96 14.01
N ILE A 127 -11.18 -26.92 14.19
CA ILE A 127 -9.72 -27.01 14.30
C ILE A 127 -9.22 -26.96 15.75
N TRP A 128 -9.98 -26.32 16.63
CA TRP A 128 -9.59 -26.05 18.00
C TRP A 128 -10.83 -25.78 18.87
N ASP A 129 -10.70 -26.05 20.17
CA ASP A 129 -11.67 -25.68 21.20
C ASP A 129 -10.97 -25.31 22.51
N GLU A 130 -11.70 -24.67 23.42
CA GLU A 130 -11.19 -24.23 24.73
C GLU A 130 -10.68 -25.40 25.59
N GLN A 131 -11.15 -26.64 25.36
CA GLN A 131 -10.68 -27.83 26.07
C GLN A 131 -9.28 -28.25 25.63
N ASN A 132 -8.93 -28.00 24.37
CA ASN A 132 -7.60 -28.18 23.82
C ASN A 132 -6.63 -27.04 24.22
N GLY A 133 -6.99 -26.24 25.22
CA GLY A 133 -6.24 -25.14 25.81
C GLY A 133 -6.09 -23.94 24.87
N SER A 134 -4.98 -23.20 24.95
CA SER A 134 -4.84 -21.93 24.22
C SER A 134 -4.20 -22.12 22.85
N ILE A 135 -4.60 -21.31 21.86
CA ILE A 135 -4.09 -21.35 20.48
C ILE A 135 -3.41 -20.04 20.10
N ILE A 136 -2.28 -20.14 19.39
CA ILE A 136 -1.64 -19.03 18.69
C ILE A 136 -1.68 -19.28 17.19
N ALA A 137 -2.00 -18.25 16.41
CA ALA A 137 -1.85 -18.30 14.95
C ALA A 137 -1.42 -16.94 14.40
N SER A 138 -0.80 -16.95 13.22
CA SER A 138 -0.39 -15.73 12.53
C SER A 138 -1.20 -15.55 11.24
N CYS A 139 -2.02 -14.51 11.17
CA CYS A 139 -2.99 -14.30 10.11
C CYS A 139 -2.68 -13.04 9.28
N PHE A 140 -3.06 -13.06 8.01
CA PHE A 140 -2.97 -11.88 7.14
C PHE A 140 -4.00 -10.80 7.56
N ALA A 141 -5.24 -11.20 7.82
CA ALA A 141 -6.26 -10.29 8.31
C ALA A 141 -7.04 -10.91 9.47
N VAL A 142 -7.34 -10.08 10.47
CA VAL A 142 -8.25 -10.39 11.57
C VAL A 142 -9.32 -9.31 11.59
N ARG A 143 -10.58 -9.71 11.48
CA ARG A 143 -11.74 -8.81 11.43
C ARG A 143 -12.78 -9.28 12.43
N MET A 144 -13.23 -8.37 13.27
CA MET A 144 -14.43 -8.58 14.08
C MET A 144 -15.63 -8.44 13.15
N LYS A 145 -16.39 -9.52 12.93
CA LYS A 145 -17.61 -9.46 12.11
C LYS A 145 -18.79 -8.97 12.97
N ASP A 146 -18.89 -9.54 14.16
CA ASP A 146 -19.86 -9.23 15.21
C ASP A 146 -19.12 -9.18 16.56
N GLU A 147 -19.78 -8.78 17.66
CA GLU A 147 -19.18 -8.77 19.00
C GLU A 147 -18.69 -10.16 19.47
N GLN A 148 -19.20 -11.23 18.87
CA GLN A 148 -18.94 -12.61 19.27
C GLN A 148 -18.13 -13.43 18.25
N VAL A 149 -17.89 -12.91 17.04
CA VAL A 149 -17.27 -13.68 15.95
C VAL A 149 -16.06 -12.96 15.38
N ILE A 150 -14.91 -13.65 15.49
CA ILE A 150 -13.65 -13.24 14.88
C ILE A 150 -13.49 -13.97 13.56
N SER A 151 -13.47 -13.22 12.47
CA SER A 151 -13.16 -13.74 11.14
C SER A 151 -11.70 -13.52 10.84
N THR A 152 -11.02 -14.56 10.39
CA THR A 152 -9.60 -14.49 10.02
C THR A 152 -9.39 -14.88 8.56
N GLU A 153 -8.35 -14.31 7.95
CA GLU A 153 -7.95 -14.56 6.56
C GLU A 153 -6.47 -14.99 6.54
N ASP A 154 -6.15 -16.04 5.78
CA ASP A 154 -4.82 -16.61 5.57
C ASP A 154 -3.97 -16.75 6.85
N CYS A 155 -4.46 -17.57 7.78
CA CYS A 155 -3.74 -17.92 9.00
C CYS A 155 -2.75 -19.07 8.75
N VAL A 156 -1.54 -18.90 9.28
CA VAL A 156 -0.45 -19.89 9.23
C VAL A 156 0.17 -20.08 10.60
N ASN A 157 0.90 -21.18 10.76
CA ASN A 157 1.59 -21.57 12.00
C ASN A 157 0.64 -21.61 13.21
N GLY A 158 -0.50 -22.29 13.05
CA GLY A 158 -1.44 -22.51 14.15
C GLY A 158 -0.87 -23.51 15.15
N THR A 159 -0.71 -23.13 16.41
CA THR A 159 -0.06 -23.93 17.45
C THR A 159 -0.81 -23.90 18.76
N LEU A 160 -0.73 -24.99 19.53
CA LEU A 160 -1.33 -25.10 20.85
C LEU A 160 -0.32 -24.75 21.94
N LEU A 161 -0.77 -24.14 23.02
CA LEU A 161 0.07 -23.70 24.15
C LEU A 161 -0.03 -24.60 25.38
N ASN A 162 -0.62 -25.78 25.29
CA ASN A 162 -0.86 -26.64 26.46
C ASN A 162 0.43 -26.99 27.21
N GLU A 163 1.49 -27.24 26.46
CA GLU A 163 2.82 -27.57 26.99
C GLU A 163 3.64 -26.34 27.40
N ILE A 164 3.17 -25.13 27.08
CA ILE A 164 3.91 -23.88 27.28
C ILE A 164 3.20 -23.00 28.29
N LYS A 165 3.83 -22.82 29.45
CA LYS A 165 3.33 -21.92 30.49
C LYS A 165 3.34 -20.47 29.99
N VAL A 166 2.15 -19.91 29.79
CA VAL A 166 1.95 -18.48 29.54
C VAL A 166 1.94 -17.73 30.87
N PRO A 167 2.81 -16.72 31.08
CA PRO A 167 2.78 -15.86 32.26
C PRO A 167 1.37 -15.28 32.50
N GLN A 168 0.90 -15.31 33.75
CA GLN A 168 -0.43 -14.82 34.11
C GLN A 168 -0.45 -13.29 34.31
N SER A 169 -1.63 -12.69 34.18
CA SER A 169 -1.93 -11.24 34.16
C SER A 169 -1.47 -10.49 32.91
N SER A 170 -0.24 -10.70 32.47
CA SER A 170 0.47 -9.75 31.63
C SER A 170 1.70 -10.38 31.01
N ILE A 171 1.93 -10.17 29.71
CA ILE A 171 3.20 -10.51 29.05
C ILE A 171 3.66 -9.40 28.10
N ASN A 172 4.98 -9.17 28.03
CA ASN A 172 5.56 -8.27 27.04
C ASN A 172 5.64 -8.93 25.65
N PHE A 173 5.68 -8.09 24.60
CA PHE A 173 5.75 -8.56 23.21
C PHE A 173 6.94 -9.48 22.93
N THR A 174 8.13 -9.16 23.47
CA THR A 174 9.34 -9.95 23.25
C THR A 174 9.24 -11.36 23.83
N SER A 175 8.64 -11.51 25.02
CA SER A 175 8.43 -12.83 25.64
C SER A 175 7.32 -13.59 24.94
N PHE A 176 6.29 -12.89 24.46
CA PHE A 176 5.27 -13.48 23.59
C PHE A 176 5.89 -14.07 22.31
N LEU A 177 6.79 -13.34 21.63
CA LEU A 177 7.49 -13.87 20.45
C LEU A 177 8.36 -15.10 20.77
N LYS A 178 8.98 -15.15 21.96
CA LYS A 178 9.71 -16.34 22.42
C LYS A 178 8.78 -17.54 22.64
N ILE A 179 7.61 -17.31 23.23
CA ILE A 179 6.56 -18.34 23.39
C ILE A 179 6.09 -18.82 22.03
N TYR A 180 5.77 -17.90 21.12
CA TYR A 180 5.35 -18.23 19.75
C TYR A 180 6.42 -19.08 19.05
N GLY A 181 7.69 -18.68 19.08
CA GLY A 181 8.79 -19.45 18.48
C GLY A 181 8.93 -20.87 19.04
N ARG A 182 8.71 -21.06 20.36
CA ARG A 182 8.69 -22.40 20.98
C ARG A 182 7.44 -23.19 20.60
N SER A 183 6.29 -22.53 20.48
CA SER A 183 5.01 -23.16 20.16
C SER A 183 4.99 -23.79 18.77
N LEU A 184 5.85 -23.35 17.83
CA LEU A 184 5.96 -23.92 16.49
C LEU A 184 6.21 -25.43 16.45
N GLN A 185 6.66 -26.04 17.56
CA GLN A 185 6.84 -27.49 17.70
C GLN A 185 5.53 -28.25 17.96
N TYR A 186 4.46 -27.56 18.36
CA TYR A 186 3.17 -28.14 18.73
C TYR A 186 2.05 -27.64 17.79
N PRO A 187 2.03 -28.07 16.53
CA PRO A 187 1.02 -27.62 15.56
C PRO A 187 -0.38 -28.05 15.98
N ALA A 188 -1.35 -27.14 15.86
CA ALA A 188 -2.76 -27.45 16.05
C ALA A 188 -3.30 -28.40 14.96
N ASP A 189 -2.70 -28.34 13.76
CA ASP A 189 -3.00 -29.22 12.65
C ASP A 189 -1.71 -29.84 12.07
N PRO A 190 -1.35 -31.06 12.50
CA PRO A 190 -0.17 -31.77 11.98
C PRO A 190 -0.25 -32.07 10.48
N THR A 191 -1.45 -32.12 9.91
CA THR A 191 -1.66 -32.45 8.48
C THR A 191 -1.47 -31.26 7.56
N ASN A 192 -1.33 -30.03 8.11
CA ASN A 192 -1.26 -28.78 7.35
C ASN A 192 -2.46 -28.56 6.42
N ALA A 193 -3.64 -29.06 6.78
CA ALA A 193 -4.85 -28.97 5.96
C ALA A 193 -5.62 -27.67 6.18
N TYR A 194 -5.63 -27.09 7.39
CA TYR A 194 -6.52 -25.98 7.77
C TYR A 194 -5.78 -24.75 8.31
N VAL A 195 -4.78 -24.95 9.19
CA VAL A 195 -3.89 -23.88 9.67
C VAL A 195 -2.43 -24.28 9.45
N PRO A 196 -2.00 -24.38 8.18
CA PRO A 196 -0.72 -24.93 7.79
C PRO A 196 0.47 -24.15 8.32
N ALA A 197 1.61 -24.84 8.47
CA ALA A 197 2.89 -24.20 8.65
C ALA A 197 3.28 -23.38 7.40
N GLN A 198 3.85 -22.19 7.59
CA GLN A 198 4.26 -21.30 6.51
C GLN A 198 5.20 -21.98 5.49
N LYS A 199 6.07 -22.89 5.96
CA LYS A 199 6.96 -23.67 5.09
C LYS A 199 6.21 -24.53 4.08
N SER A 200 5.05 -25.09 4.45
CA SER A 200 4.25 -25.94 3.56
C SER A 200 3.55 -25.18 2.43
N LEU A 201 3.33 -23.87 2.62
CA LEU A 201 2.74 -22.97 1.63
C LEU A 201 3.80 -22.26 0.76
N THR A 202 5.08 -22.43 1.07
CA THR A 202 6.15 -21.69 0.41
C THR A 202 6.34 -22.20 -1.02
N ILE A 203 6.10 -21.35 -2.02
CA ILE A 203 6.32 -21.67 -3.44
C ILE A 203 7.79 -21.48 -3.83
N TYR A 204 8.36 -20.33 -3.48
CA TYR A 204 9.76 -19.97 -3.70
C TYR A 204 10.37 -19.47 -2.39
N ASN A 205 11.62 -19.85 -2.11
CA ASN A 205 12.33 -19.40 -0.90
C ASN A 205 12.62 -17.89 -0.94
N SER A 206 12.90 -17.35 -2.12
CA SER A 206 13.10 -15.92 -2.35
C SER A 206 12.66 -15.55 -3.76
N SER A 207 12.06 -14.38 -3.89
CA SER A 207 11.65 -13.80 -5.17
C SER A 207 11.80 -12.29 -5.07
N ARG A 208 12.19 -11.62 -6.16
CA ARG A 208 12.28 -10.16 -6.15
C ARG A 208 10.88 -9.56 -6.23
N LEU A 209 10.58 -8.64 -5.32
CA LEU A 209 9.35 -7.88 -5.39
C LEU A 209 9.54 -6.69 -6.31
N TYR A 210 8.86 -6.67 -7.45
CA TYR A 210 8.87 -5.53 -8.35
C TYR A 210 7.64 -4.68 -8.07
N ILE A 211 7.92 -3.47 -7.58
CA ILE A 211 6.93 -2.41 -7.42
C ILE A 211 7.32 -1.30 -8.36
N ASN A 212 6.39 -0.90 -9.22
CA ASN A 212 6.58 0.29 -10.03
C ASN A 212 6.46 1.53 -9.12
N LEU A 213 7.61 2.00 -8.62
CA LEU A 213 7.73 3.22 -7.83
C LEU A 213 7.63 4.49 -8.70
N GLU A 214 7.82 4.38 -10.02
CA GLU A 214 7.70 5.54 -10.93
C GLU A 214 6.25 6.02 -11.09
N ARG A 215 5.26 5.16 -10.83
CA ARG A 215 3.85 5.58 -10.64
C ARG A 215 3.54 6.00 -9.20
N CYS A 216 4.44 5.74 -8.26
CA CYS A 216 4.44 6.34 -6.94
C CYS A 216 5.00 7.77 -7.04
N VAL A 217 4.38 8.58 -7.89
CA VAL A 217 4.65 10.01 -7.89
C VAL A 217 3.87 10.60 -6.72
N ASN A 218 4.41 11.65 -6.10
CA ASN A 218 3.73 12.44 -5.07
C ASN A 218 2.59 13.27 -5.71
N THR A 219 1.67 12.59 -6.39
CA THR A 219 0.43 13.15 -6.88
C THR A 219 -0.49 13.45 -5.69
N LEU A 220 -1.42 14.40 -5.86
CA LEU A 220 -2.47 14.69 -4.87
C LEU A 220 -3.32 13.46 -4.48
N ARG A 221 -3.20 12.34 -5.19
CA ARG A 221 -3.82 11.05 -4.87
C ARG A 221 -3.16 10.28 -3.73
N GLY A 222 -1.97 10.67 -3.27
CA GLY A 222 -1.33 10.08 -2.09
C GLY A 222 -0.95 8.60 -2.23
N GLU A 223 -0.67 8.13 -3.44
CA GLU A 223 -0.43 6.70 -3.72
C GLU A 223 0.77 6.13 -2.93
N CYS A 224 1.83 6.92 -2.73
CA CYS A 224 2.97 6.52 -1.90
C CYS A 224 2.64 6.43 -0.43
N ARG A 225 1.82 7.36 0.07
CA ARG A 225 1.34 7.30 1.45
C ARG A 225 0.52 6.03 1.66
N GLN A 226 -0.35 5.69 0.70
CA GLN A 226 -1.14 4.46 0.76
C GLN A 226 -0.27 3.20 0.64
N PHE A 227 0.76 3.22 -0.21
CA PHE A 227 1.71 2.13 -0.33
C PHE A 227 2.48 1.89 0.97
N LEU A 228 3.03 2.95 1.58
CA LEU A 228 3.70 2.87 2.89
C LEU A 228 2.76 2.36 3.98
N LEU A 229 1.49 2.79 3.99
CA LEU A 229 0.50 2.31 4.97
C LEU A 229 0.14 0.83 4.83
N THR A 230 0.23 0.28 3.61
CA THR A 230 -0.16 -1.10 3.31
C THR A 230 1.02 -2.06 3.36
N HIS A 231 2.21 -1.63 2.94
CA HIS A 231 3.41 -2.48 2.77
C HIS A 231 4.55 -2.11 3.73
N GLY A 232 4.58 -0.90 4.29
CA GLY A 232 5.54 -0.45 5.30
C GLY A 232 5.17 -0.89 6.72
N ARG A 233 4.56 -2.08 6.85
CA ARG A 233 4.15 -2.65 8.14
C ARG A 233 5.19 -3.57 8.74
N ASP A 234 6.22 -3.94 7.98
CA ASP A 234 7.35 -4.71 8.48
C ASP A 234 8.02 -3.92 9.62
N GLY A 235 8.46 -4.62 10.67
CA GLY A 235 9.22 -3.99 11.73
C GLY A 235 10.62 -3.63 11.20
N ASP A 236 11.11 -2.43 11.48
CA ASP A 236 12.46 -1.99 11.06
C ASP A 236 13.57 -2.98 11.49
N ASN A 237 13.30 -3.78 12.53
CA ASN A 237 14.20 -4.80 13.07
C ASN A 237 13.91 -6.24 12.57
N LYS A 238 13.13 -6.45 11.49
CA LYS A 238 12.70 -7.77 10.98
C LYS A 238 11.94 -8.62 12.01
N THR A 239 11.40 -7.98 13.04
CA THR A 239 10.74 -8.65 14.17
C THR A 239 9.34 -9.16 13.84
N ALA A 240 8.76 -8.69 12.74
CA ALA A 240 7.43 -9.06 12.30
C ALA A 240 7.36 -9.13 10.78
N GLN A 241 7.12 -10.33 10.24
CA GLN A 241 7.01 -10.53 8.79
C GLN A 241 5.73 -9.88 8.28
N SER A 242 5.87 -8.85 7.44
CA SER A 242 4.75 -8.26 6.72
C SER A 242 4.29 -9.20 5.61
N ARG A 243 2.99 -9.48 5.56
CA ARG A 243 2.37 -10.29 4.49
C ARG A 243 1.41 -9.41 3.71
N TYR A 244 1.47 -9.50 2.38
CA TYR A 244 0.57 -8.78 1.50
C TYR A 244 0.29 -9.64 0.26
N PRO A 245 -0.91 -9.52 -0.32
CA PRO A 245 -1.28 -10.25 -1.52
C PRO A 245 -0.35 -9.85 -2.68
N CYS A 246 0.10 -10.84 -3.43
CA CYS A 246 0.94 -10.65 -4.60
C CYS A 246 0.54 -11.60 -5.73
N TYR A 247 1.01 -11.30 -6.93
CA TYR A 247 0.83 -12.12 -8.12
C TYR A 247 2.19 -12.64 -8.56
N TYR A 248 2.23 -13.91 -8.95
CA TYR A 248 3.45 -14.59 -9.37
C TYR A 248 3.21 -15.42 -10.63
N ASN A 249 4.28 -15.68 -11.36
CA ASN A 249 4.27 -16.64 -12.45
C ASN A 249 4.73 -18.00 -11.89
N LYS A 250 3.97 -19.08 -12.14
CA LYS A 250 4.33 -20.42 -11.67
C LYS A 250 5.61 -20.97 -12.31
N ASN A 251 5.97 -20.46 -13.48
CA ASN A 251 7.12 -20.92 -14.25
C ASN A 251 8.36 -20.05 -14.04
N ASP A 252 8.24 -18.92 -13.33
CA ASP A 252 9.34 -17.97 -13.14
C ASP A 252 9.35 -17.43 -11.72
N SER A 253 10.39 -17.77 -10.97
CA SER A 253 10.62 -17.31 -9.60
C SER A 253 11.35 -15.97 -9.52
N PHE A 254 11.77 -15.40 -10.66
CA PHE A 254 12.60 -14.20 -10.69
C PHE A 254 11.92 -13.03 -10.00
N PHE A 255 10.62 -12.85 -10.25
CA PHE A 255 9.87 -11.74 -9.69
C PHE A 255 8.42 -12.04 -9.35
N VAL A 256 7.89 -11.25 -8.41
CA VAL A 256 6.47 -11.15 -8.08
C VAL A 256 6.02 -9.70 -8.16
N VAL A 257 4.74 -9.50 -8.47
CA VAL A 257 4.14 -8.17 -8.65
C VAL A 257 3.07 -7.95 -7.59
N ALA A 258 3.12 -6.80 -6.89
CA ALA A 258 2.13 -6.48 -5.85
C ALA A 258 0.75 -6.10 -6.41
N ARG A 259 0.71 -5.55 -7.64
CA ARG A 259 -0.52 -5.11 -8.30
C ARG A 259 -0.56 -5.64 -9.72
N PHE A 260 -1.57 -6.43 -10.03
CA PHE A 260 -1.80 -6.93 -11.37
C PHE A 260 -3.29 -6.77 -11.69
N ASP A 261 -3.59 -6.07 -12.79
CA ASP A 261 -4.96 -5.88 -13.28
C ASP A 261 -5.03 -6.35 -14.73
N LEU A 262 -5.50 -7.58 -14.90
CA LEU A 262 -5.69 -8.21 -16.21
C LEU A 262 -6.58 -7.39 -17.13
N LYS A 263 -7.64 -6.76 -16.59
CA LYS A 263 -8.60 -6.02 -17.38
C LYS A 263 -7.95 -4.75 -17.92
N LYS A 264 -7.22 -4.04 -17.06
CA LYS A 264 -6.47 -2.85 -17.45
C LYS A 264 -5.38 -3.18 -18.46
N THR A 265 -4.55 -4.19 -18.20
CA THR A 265 -3.48 -4.60 -19.12
C THR A 265 -4.04 -5.03 -20.47
N ARG A 266 -5.14 -5.79 -20.50
CA ARG A 266 -5.80 -6.18 -21.76
C ARG A 266 -6.34 -4.97 -22.53
N MET A 267 -6.94 -4.01 -21.84
CA MET A 267 -7.44 -2.78 -22.46
C MET A 267 -6.30 -1.94 -23.03
N GLU A 268 -5.22 -1.74 -22.26
CA GLU A 268 -4.03 -1.00 -22.71
C GLU A 268 -3.38 -1.68 -23.93
N LEU A 269 -3.27 -3.02 -23.93
CA LEU A 269 -2.77 -3.79 -25.07
C LEU A 269 -3.65 -3.65 -26.31
N LEU A 270 -4.98 -3.70 -26.15
CA LEU A 270 -5.92 -3.51 -27.26
C LEU A 270 -5.80 -2.11 -27.86
N ILE A 271 -5.73 -1.06 -27.04
CA ILE A 271 -5.55 0.32 -27.51
C ILE A 271 -4.21 0.47 -28.23
N ALA A 272 -3.13 -0.07 -27.66
CA ALA A 272 -1.79 -0.01 -28.24
C ALA A 272 -1.67 -0.76 -29.58
N THR A 273 -2.55 -1.74 -29.84
CA THR A 273 -2.57 -2.49 -31.10
C THR A 273 -3.52 -1.87 -32.13
N ILE A 274 -4.74 -1.49 -31.71
CA ILE A 274 -5.80 -1.00 -32.60
C ILE A 274 -5.47 0.39 -33.15
N VAL A 275 -4.96 1.30 -32.31
CA VAL A 275 -4.72 2.69 -32.73
C VAL A 275 -3.67 2.78 -33.84
N PRO A 276 -2.46 2.17 -33.72
CA PRO A 276 -1.49 2.18 -34.81
C PRO A 276 -1.97 1.46 -36.07
N ALA A 277 -2.69 0.34 -35.92
CA ALA A 277 -3.23 -0.39 -37.06
C ALA A 277 -4.28 0.43 -37.83
N ALA A 278 -5.18 1.12 -37.13
CA ALA A 278 -6.17 2.00 -37.74
C ALA A 278 -5.50 3.18 -38.46
N LEU A 279 -4.51 3.83 -37.83
CA LEU A 279 -3.75 4.91 -38.46
C LEU A 279 -3.00 4.44 -39.71
N PHE A 280 -2.43 3.23 -39.68
CA PHE A 280 -1.78 2.62 -40.83
C PHE A 280 -2.77 2.38 -41.98
N VAL A 281 -3.94 1.79 -41.70
CA VAL A 281 -4.97 1.54 -42.72
C VAL A 281 -5.47 2.85 -43.33
N ILE A 282 -5.76 3.87 -42.51
CA ILE A 282 -6.17 5.19 -42.99
C ILE A 282 -5.08 5.80 -43.88
N SER A 283 -3.81 5.73 -43.46
CA SER A 283 -2.69 6.25 -44.24
C SER A 283 -2.51 5.51 -45.58
N VAL A 284 -2.72 4.20 -45.63
CA VAL A 284 -2.65 3.44 -46.88
C VAL A 284 -3.79 3.81 -47.81
N ILE A 285 -5.02 3.94 -47.28
CA ILE A 285 -6.19 4.33 -48.07
C ILE A 285 -6.01 5.74 -48.66
N THR A 286 -5.52 6.70 -47.87
CA THR A 286 -5.28 8.06 -48.36
C THR A 286 -4.22 8.07 -49.47
N LEU A 287 -3.13 7.30 -49.33
CA LEU A 287 -2.11 7.17 -50.38
C LEU A 287 -2.66 6.53 -51.67
N ILE A 288 -3.51 5.50 -51.57
CA ILE A 288 -4.16 4.88 -52.74
C ILE A 288 -5.07 5.90 -53.44
N ILE A 289 -5.85 6.68 -52.67
CA ILE A 289 -6.72 7.71 -53.22
C ILE A 289 -5.90 8.79 -53.94
N ILE A 290 -4.84 9.30 -53.33
CA ILE A 290 -3.97 10.31 -53.95
C ILE A 290 -3.31 9.76 -55.22
N SER A 291 -2.78 8.53 -55.18
CA SER A 291 -2.16 7.88 -56.35
C SER A 291 -3.13 7.69 -57.51
N ARG A 292 -4.40 7.37 -57.25
CA ARG A 292 -5.43 7.22 -58.30
C ARG A 292 -5.99 8.55 -58.77
N SER A 293 -6.04 9.56 -57.90
CA SER A 293 -6.65 10.86 -58.17
C SER A 293 -5.67 11.83 -58.84
N VAL A 294 -4.36 11.68 -58.65
CA VAL A 294 -3.36 12.60 -59.21
C VAL A 294 -2.63 11.92 -60.37
N LYS A 295 -2.66 12.56 -61.54
CA LYS A 295 -1.82 12.18 -62.69
C LYS A 295 -0.77 13.26 -62.92
N VAL A 296 0.49 12.87 -63.06
CA VAL A 296 1.55 13.77 -63.49
C VAL A 296 1.49 13.85 -65.01
N GLY A 297 1.23 15.03 -65.55
CA GLY A 297 1.30 15.27 -67.00
C GLY A 297 2.74 15.48 -67.45
N ASP A 298 2.98 15.43 -68.76
CA ASP A 298 4.32 15.56 -69.35
C ASP A 298 5.02 16.91 -69.05
N ASP A 299 4.25 17.91 -68.59
CA ASP A 299 4.74 19.20 -68.10
C ASP A 299 5.27 19.17 -66.65
N ALA A 300 5.42 17.99 -66.03
CA ALA A 300 5.75 17.77 -64.62
C ALA A 300 4.77 18.41 -63.59
N LYS A 301 3.60 18.87 -64.03
CA LYS A 301 2.54 19.41 -63.16
C LYS A 301 1.57 18.31 -62.72
N MET A 302 1.23 18.29 -61.42
CA MET A 302 0.22 17.39 -60.85
C MET A 302 -1.19 17.89 -61.20
N ARG A 303 -2.01 17.09 -61.89
CA ARG A 303 -3.43 17.41 -62.18
C ARG A 303 -4.34 16.38 -61.50
N CYS A 304 -5.42 16.86 -60.89
CA CYS A 304 -6.42 15.98 -60.29
C CYS A 304 -7.37 15.45 -61.37
N ARG A 305 -7.49 14.13 -61.48
CA ARG A 305 -8.29 13.42 -62.49
C ARG A 305 -9.80 13.53 -62.23
N CYS A 306 -10.21 13.71 -60.97
CA CYS A 306 -11.63 13.79 -60.56
C CYS A 306 -12.17 15.23 -60.45
N CYS A 307 -11.34 16.25 -60.64
CA CYS A 307 -11.77 17.65 -60.55
C CYS A 307 -12.23 18.24 -61.91
N VAL A 308 -12.37 17.41 -62.95
CA VAL A 308 -12.66 17.89 -64.32
C VAL A 308 -14.17 17.99 -64.62
N ASP A 309 -15.05 17.35 -63.84
CA ASP A 309 -16.51 17.38 -64.10
C ASP A 309 -17.24 18.61 -63.53
N LYS A 310 -16.54 19.70 -63.18
CA LYS A 310 -17.15 20.94 -62.67
C LYS A 310 -16.62 22.22 -63.31
N GLN A 311 -16.11 22.16 -64.54
CA GLN A 311 -15.82 23.36 -65.31
C GLN A 311 -16.17 23.17 -66.78
N GLU A 312 -17.42 23.46 -67.12
CA GLU A 312 -17.72 24.11 -68.39
C GLU A 312 -18.79 25.18 -68.12
N VAL A 313 -18.38 26.45 -68.15
CA VAL A 313 -18.88 27.51 -69.05
C VAL A 313 -18.41 28.87 -68.50
N GLU A 314 -17.90 29.69 -69.42
CA GLU A 314 -17.45 31.08 -69.30
C GLU A 314 -16.11 31.28 -68.58
N GLY A 315 -15.07 31.81 -69.21
CA GLY A 315 -15.03 32.72 -70.35
C GLY A 315 -14.02 33.81 -69.97
N GLU A 316 -13.13 34.11 -70.90
CA GLU A 316 -12.08 35.14 -70.84
C GLU A 316 -12.61 36.46 -70.23
N ASP A 317 -11.92 37.04 -69.24
CA ASP A 317 -11.34 38.38 -69.37
C ASP A 317 -10.50 38.78 -68.15
N GLU A 318 -9.63 39.75 -68.40
CA GLU A 318 -8.74 40.44 -67.48
C GLU A 318 -9.47 41.09 -66.27
N GLY A 319 -8.74 41.36 -65.19
CA GLY A 319 -9.20 42.25 -64.12
C GLY A 319 -8.47 42.03 -62.80
N LEU A 320 -7.37 42.73 -62.56
CA LEU A 320 -7.32 44.01 -61.82
C LEU A 320 -7.59 43.85 -60.33
N MET A 321 -6.57 44.25 -59.56
CA MET A 321 -6.51 44.29 -58.10
C MET A 321 -7.64 45.11 -57.48
N GLU A 322 -8.09 44.73 -56.29
CA GLU A 322 -8.17 45.69 -55.18
C GLU A 322 -8.02 45.00 -53.82
N ALA A 323 -7.08 45.53 -53.04
CA ALA A 323 -6.81 45.19 -51.65
C ALA A 323 -7.81 45.89 -50.72
N THR A 324 -7.95 45.40 -49.49
CA THR A 324 -8.17 46.13 -48.20
C THR A 324 -8.60 45.06 -47.16
N SER A 325 -7.68 44.44 -46.41
CA SER A 325 -6.96 44.87 -45.19
C SER A 325 -7.63 44.48 -43.86
N THR A 326 -6.85 43.70 -43.09
CA THR A 326 -6.62 43.76 -41.62
C THR A 326 -7.74 43.45 -40.62
N ALA A 327 -7.51 42.43 -39.78
CA ALA A 327 -6.90 42.59 -38.45
C ALA A 327 -6.73 41.20 -37.78
N THR A 328 -5.52 40.68 -37.50
CA THR A 328 -4.58 40.98 -36.39
C THR A 328 -4.76 40.05 -35.17
N GLN A 329 -3.78 39.14 -35.02
CA GLN A 329 -3.06 38.67 -33.80
C GLN A 329 -3.89 38.11 -32.62
N SER A 330 -3.79 36.84 -32.20
CA SER A 330 -2.61 36.07 -31.76
C SER A 330 -1.72 36.80 -30.76
N GLN A 331 -2.08 36.71 -29.48
CA GLN A 331 -1.29 37.19 -28.37
C GLN A 331 -0.43 36.05 -27.79
N THR A 332 0.85 36.42 -27.59
CA THR A 332 1.81 35.98 -26.58
C THR A 332 2.54 34.62 -26.71
N ASN A 333 3.79 34.74 -27.20
CA ASN A 333 4.96 34.01 -26.72
C ASN A 333 5.13 34.19 -25.20
N GLU A 334 5.60 33.15 -24.51
CA GLU A 334 6.75 33.26 -23.59
C GLU A 334 7.28 31.86 -23.20
N ASN A 335 8.52 31.60 -23.65
CA ASN A 335 9.63 30.88 -23.01
C ASN A 335 9.37 29.62 -22.16
N GLU A 336 9.98 28.51 -22.56
CA GLU A 336 11.20 28.01 -21.89
C GLU A 336 11.82 26.83 -22.66
N ILE A 337 13.01 27.07 -23.21
CA ILE A 337 14.01 26.03 -23.47
C ILE A 337 15.04 26.19 -22.35
N SER A 338 15.18 25.18 -21.49
CA SER A 338 16.45 24.94 -20.80
C SER A 338 16.61 23.46 -20.41
N SER A 339 17.49 22.82 -21.19
CA SER A 339 18.64 22.04 -20.72
C SER A 339 18.44 20.65 -20.12
N MET A 340 18.64 19.64 -20.98
CA MET A 340 19.30 18.38 -20.65
C MET A 340 20.81 18.55 -20.89
N ALA A 341 21.63 18.47 -19.83
CA ALA A 341 23.00 17.97 -19.87
C ALA A 341 23.54 17.86 -18.43
N LEU A 342 24.07 16.67 -18.11
CA LEU A 342 24.71 16.17 -16.87
C LEU A 342 23.79 15.62 -15.78
#